data_AF-A0A3A4PHQ5-F1
#
_entry.id   AF-A0A3A4PHQ5-F1
#
_cell.length_a   1.000
_cell.length_b   1.000
_cell.length_c   1.000
_cell.angle_alpha   90.00
_cell.angle_beta   90.00
_cell.angle_gamma   90.00
#
_symmetry.space_group_name_H-M   'P 1'
#
loop_
_entity.id
_entity.type
_entity.pdbx_description
1 polymer ?
#
loop_
_entity_poly.entity_id
_entity_poly.type
_entity_poly.pdbx_seq_one_letter_code
_entity_poly.pdbx_strand_id
1 'polypeptide(L)' 'MQMTIDLSLEQAVQFQQLAKSLSIPPQELVQAAIDDFLSRPAEDFRQAARYVLQKNEELYKRLS' A
#
# COMPACT_ATOMS: atom_id res chain seq x y z
N MET A 1 -3.11 9.65 18.59
CA MET A 1 -1.85 9.30 19.29
C MET A 1 -0.69 9.93 18.54
N GLN A 2 0.39 10.31 19.21
CA GLN A 2 1.59 10.87 18.58
C GLN A 2 2.75 9.90 18.78
N MET A 3 3.50 9.63 17.72
CA MET A 3 4.65 8.73 17.73
C MET A 3 5.81 9.42 17.00
N THR A 4 7.02 9.24 17.51
CA THR A 4 8.23 9.75 16.87
C THR A 4 8.93 8.57 16.21
N ILE A 5 9.41 8.77 14.99
CA ILE A 5 10.20 7.79 14.24
C ILE A 5 11.55 8.40 13.89
N ASP A 6 12.61 7.61 14.06
CA ASP A 6 13.94 8.02 13.63
C ASP A 6 14.11 7.70 12.15
N LEU A 7 14.52 8.71 11.39
CA LEU A 7 14.84 8.59 9.97
C LEU A 7 16.33 8.89 9.78
N SER A 8 16.97 8.16 8.86
CA SER A 8 18.27 8.59 8.38
C SER A 8 18.16 9.96 7.69
N LEU A 9 19.27 10.69 7.61
CA LEU A 9 19.30 11.99 6.92
C LEU A 9 18.80 11.85 5.47
N GLU A 10 19.21 10.78 4.78
CA GLU A 10 18.79 10.48 3.41
C GLU A 10 17.28 10.24 3.31
N GLN A 11 16.72 9.44 4.22
CA GLN A 11 15.28 9.17 4.28
C GLN A 11 14.49 10.45 4.55
N ALA A 12 14.96 11.30 5.47
CA ALA A 12 14.31 12.57 5.77
C ALA A 12 14.30 13.52 4.57
N VAL A 13 15.41 13.59 3.81
CA VAL A 13 15.50 14.40 2.59
C VAL A 13 14.54 13.89 1.52
N GLN A 14 14.54 12.59 1.24
CA GLN A 14 13.63 11.98 0.26
C GLN A 14 12.16 12.21 0.65
N PHE A 15 11.85 12.06 1.95
CA PHE A 15 10.50 12.26 2.47
C PHE A 15 10.03 13.72 2.30
N GLN A 16 10.88 14.69 2.62
CA GLN A 16 10.56 16.11 2.43
C GLN A 16 10.37 16.47 0.96
N GLN A 17 11.18 15.91 0.06
CA GLN A 17 11.04 16.13 -1.37
C GLN A 17 9.72 15.58 -1.90
N LEU A 18 9.31 14.39 -1.42
CA LEU A 18 8.04 13.77 -1.80
C LEU A 18 6.83 14.56 -1.28
N ALA A 19 6.87 15.01 -0.02
CA ALA A 19 5.80 15.86 0.53
C ALA A 19 5.67 17.17 -0.28
N LYS A 20 6.81 17.77 -0.64
CA LYS A 20 6.87 18.99 -1.45
C LYS A 20 6.34 18.77 -2.87
N SER A 21 6.68 17.68 -3.53
CA SER A 21 6.20 17.40 -4.90
C SER A 21 4.68 17.18 -4.93
N LEU A 22 4.12 16.61 -3.86
CA LEU A 22 2.69 16.40 -3.68
C LEU A 22 1.96 17.62 -3.10
N SER A 23 2.67 18.68 -2.74
CA SER A 23 2.13 19.91 -2.11
C SER A 23 1.31 19.64 -0.84
N ILE A 24 1.69 18.61 -0.08
CA ILE A 24 1.05 18.25 1.19
C ILE A 24 2.05 18.35 2.35
N PRO A 25 1.57 18.58 3.58
CA PRO A 25 2.41 18.52 4.76
C PRO A 25 2.98 17.11 4.97
N PRO A 26 4.21 16.98 5.50
CA PRO A 26 4.84 15.69 5.79
C PRO A 26 3.97 14.76 6.66
N GLN A 27 3.21 15.31 7.60
CA GLN A 27 2.31 14.55 8.47
C GLN A 27 1.17 13.87 7.70
N GLU A 28 0.60 14.57 6.71
CA GLU A 28 -0.47 14.03 5.87
C GLU A 28 0.06 12.93 4.95
N LEU A 29 1.30 13.07 4.46
CA LEU A 29 1.97 12.02 3.71
C LEU A 29 2.19 10.75 4.56
N VAL A 30 2.63 10.88 5.81
CA VAL A 30 2.75 9.71 6.73
C VAL A 30 1.39 9.08 6.95
N GLN A 31 0.36 9.88 7.20
CA GLN A 31 -0.99 9.37 7.47
C GLN A 31 -1.54 8.59 6.28
N ALA A 32 -1.46 9.14 5.07
CA ALA A 32 -1.88 8.46 3.86
C ALA A 32 -1.09 7.16 3.61
N ALA A 33 0.22 7.15 3.90
CA ALA A 33 1.04 5.95 3.76
C ALA A 33 0.66 4.85 4.76
N ILE A 34 0.33 5.22 6.00
CA ILE A 34 -0.16 4.27 7.02
C ILE A 34 -1.53 3.74 6.63
N ASP A 35 -2.44 4.60 6.18
CA ASP A 35 -3.79 4.19 5.77
C ASP A 35 -3.74 3.27 4.55
N ASP A 36 -2.91 3.56 3.56
CA ASP A 36 -2.64 2.64 2.44
C ASP A 36 -2.05 1.32 2.94
N PHE A 37 -1.06 1.36 3.84
CA PHE A 37 -0.43 0.15 4.35
C PHE A 37 -1.41 -0.74 5.13
N LEU A 38 -2.29 -0.15 5.94
CA LEU A 38 -3.29 -0.86 6.75
C LEU A 38 -4.51 -1.30 5.93
N SER A 39 -4.87 -0.58 4.87
CA SER A 39 -6.00 -0.91 3.99
C SER A 39 -5.68 -1.99 2.96
N ARG A 40 -4.40 -2.29 2.73
CA ARG A 40 -3.98 -3.41 1.88
C ARG A 40 -4.60 -4.71 2.43
N PRO A 41 -5.31 -5.49 1.58
CA PRO A 41 -5.85 -6.77 2.03
C PRO A 41 -4.74 -7.63 2.62
N ALA A 42 -5.05 -8.48 3.61
CA ALA A 42 -4.08 -9.46 4.08
C ALA A 42 -3.53 -10.27 2.88
N GLU A 43 -2.25 -10.65 2.91
CA GLU A 43 -1.66 -11.45 1.82
C GLU A 43 -2.47 -12.73 1.57
N ASP A 44 -3.02 -13.32 2.62
CA ASP A 44 -3.92 -14.48 2.56
C ASP A 44 -5.17 -14.20 1.73
N PHE A 45 -5.75 -13.01 1.86
CA PHE A 45 -6.90 -12.59 1.03
C PHE A 45 -6.49 -12.43 -0.43
N ARG A 46 -5.34 -11.81 -0.72
CA ARG A 46 -4.81 -11.69 -2.10
C ARG A 46 -4.55 -13.06 -2.71
N GLN A 47 -4.03 -14.00 -1.93
CA GLN A 47 -3.76 -15.37 -2.38
C GLN A 47 -5.07 -16.11 -2.69
N ALA A 48 -6.06 -16.02 -1.80
CA ALA A 48 -7.38 -16.62 -2.00
C ALA A 48 -8.11 -16.01 -3.22
N ALA A 49 -8.07 -14.68 -3.38
CA ALA A 49 -8.64 -14.00 -4.53
C ALA A 49 -8.01 -14.45 -5.85
N ARG A 50 -6.67 -14.54 -5.91
CA ARG A 50 -5.94 -15.07 -7.08
C ARG A 50 -6.36 -16.51 -7.40
N TYR A 51 -6.44 -17.37 -6.38
CA TYR A 51 -6.86 -18.75 -6.54
C TYR A 51 -8.28 -18.85 -7.12
N VAL A 52 -9.25 -18.10 -6.57
CA VAL A 52 -10.65 -18.10 -7.05
C VAL A 52 -10.74 -17.62 -8.50
N LEU A 53 -10.06 -16.52 -8.83
CA LEU A 53 -10.04 -16.00 -10.20
C LEU A 53 -9.47 -17.02 -11.20
N GLN A 54 -8.36 -17.68 -10.84
CA GLN A 54 -7.77 -18.74 -11.66
C GLN A 54 -8.76 -19.90 -11.86
N LYS A 55 -9.44 -20.35 -10.80
CA LYS A 55 -10.41 -21.45 -10.90
C LYS A 55 -11.63 -21.11 -11.75
N ASN A 56 -12.09 -19.86 -11.70
CA ASN A 56 -13.17 -19.41 -12.56
C ASN A 56 -12.73 -19.34 -14.02
N GLU A 57 -11.52 -18.85 -14.31
CA GLU A 57 -10.98 -18.85 -15.67
C GLU A 57 -10.87 -20.28 -16.23
N GLU A 58 -10.35 -21.22 -15.43
CA GLU A 58 -10.30 -22.65 -15.77
C GLU A 58 -11.70 -23.22 -16.04
N LEU A 59 -12.70 -22.83 -15.25
CA LEU A 59 -14.09 -23.26 -15.42
C LEU A 59 -14.67 -22.72 -16.73
N TYR A 60 -14.54 -21.42 -16.99
CA TYR A 60 -15.05 -20.82 -18.23
C TYR A 60 -14.44 -21.44 -19.48
N LYS A 61 -13.13 -21.76 -19.46
CA LYS A 61 -12.45 -22.46 -20.56
C LYS A 61 -12.98 -23.88 -20.82
N ARG A 62 -13.56 -24.54 -19.81
CA ARG A 62 -14.14 -25.89 -19.94
C ARG A 62 -15.59 -25.86 -20.43
N LEU A 63 -16.27 -24.73 -20.25
CA LEU A 63 -17.68 -24.54 -20.61
C LEU A 63 -17.86 -23.97 -22.03
N SER A 64 -16.78 -23.59 -22.71
CA SER A 64 -16.71 -23.25 -24.14
C SER A 64 -16.33 -24.46 -24.99
#